data_AF-A0A3C0FCW8-F1
#
_entry.id   AF-A0A3C0FCW8-F1
#
_cell.length_a   1.000
_cell.length_b   1.000
_cell.length_c   1.000
_cell.angle_alpha   90.00
_cell.angle_beta   90.00
_cell.angle_gamma   90.00
#
_symmetry.space_group_name_H-M   'P 1'
#
loop_
_entity.id
_entity.type
_entity.pdbx_description
1 polymer ?
#
loop_
_entity_poly.entity_id
_entity_poly.type
_entity_poly.pdbx_seq_one_letter_code
_entity_poly.pdbx_strand_id
1 'polypeptide(L)'
;MLSHVMAHGREGQVWITAQTHQNVAAVATLMNLSAVIISGGKRPCQELLDRAGEEGLPVFTTGHCSFETAGRLYNLLGQKA
;
A
#
# COMPACT_ATOMS: atom_id res chain seq x y z
N MET A 1 -4.08 -5.75 -11.35
CA MET A 1 -5.54 -5.57 -11.13
C MET A 1 -5.86 -5.86 -9.66
N LEU A 2 -6.81 -5.13 -9.07
CA LEU A 2 -7.17 -5.22 -7.64
C LEU A 2 -7.57 -6.62 -7.18
N SER A 3 -8.20 -7.41 -8.05
CA SER A 3 -8.59 -8.80 -7.79
C SER A 3 -7.42 -9.69 -7.36
N HIS A 4 -6.19 -9.40 -7.83
CA HIS A 4 -5.01 -10.16 -7.42
C HIS A 4 -4.71 -9.97 -5.94
N VAL A 5 -4.90 -8.75 -5.42
CA VAL A 5 -4.67 -8.44 -3.99
C VAL A 5 -5.77 -9.03 -3.14
N MET A 6 -7.01 -9.01 -3.62
CA MET A 6 -8.12 -9.68 -2.92
C MET A 6 -7.92 -11.19 -2.84
N ALA A 7 -7.33 -11.81 -3.86
CA ALA A 7 -7.12 -13.26 -3.89
C ALA A 7 -5.87 -13.72 -3.11
N HIS A 8 -4.84 -12.89 -2.97
CA HIS A 8 -3.53 -13.32 -2.45
C HIS A 8 -3.00 -12.49 -1.27
N GLY A 9 -3.60 -11.32 -1.00
CA GLY A 9 -3.24 -10.48 0.13
C GLY A 9 -3.51 -11.21 1.44
N ARG A 10 -2.67 -10.94 2.44
CA ARG A 10 -2.84 -11.52 3.78
C ARG A 10 -2.85 -10.39 4.80
N GLU A 11 -3.62 -10.62 5.86
CA GLU A 11 -3.63 -9.75 7.03
C GLU A 11 -2.21 -9.44 7.51
N GLY A 12 -1.98 -8.19 7.91
CA GLY A 12 -0.69 -7.74 8.39
C GLY A 12 0.34 -7.41 7.30
N GLN A 13 0.03 -7.63 6.02
CA GLN A 13 0.95 -7.28 4.92
C GLN A 13 0.87 -5.80 4.57
N VAL A 14 1.93 -5.31 3.94
CA VAL A 14 1.99 -3.98 3.32
C VAL A 14 1.84 -4.13 1.81
N TRP A 15 0.98 -3.30 1.21
CA TRP A 15 0.76 -3.33 -0.23
C TRP A 15 1.40 -2.14 -0.93
N ILE A 16 2.37 -2.44 -1.80
CA ILE A 16 3.03 -1.48 -2.68
C ILE A 16 2.26 -1.40 -4.01
N THR A 17 1.80 -0.22 -4.40
CA THR A 17 1.00 -0.04 -5.62
C THR A 17 1.31 1.28 -6.30
N ALA A 18 0.98 1.40 -7.59
CA ALA A 18 0.99 2.66 -8.32
C ALA A 18 -0.43 3.17 -8.61
N GLN A 19 -1.44 2.54 -8.00
CA GLN A 19 -2.85 2.92 -8.11
C GLN A 19 -3.18 3.97 -7.06
N THR A 20 -3.87 5.04 -7.43
CA THR A 20 -4.10 6.22 -6.58
C THR A 20 -5.57 6.50 -6.30
N HIS A 21 -6.48 5.59 -6.66
CA HIS A 21 -7.92 5.78 -6.57
C HIS A 21 -8.50 5.12 -5.32
N GLN A 22 -9.71 5.54 -4.93
CA GLN A 22 -10.40 5.13 -3.70
C GLN A 22 -10.46 3.61 -3.42
N ASN A 23 -10.54 2.75 -4.45
CA ASN A 23 -10.68 1.30 -4.23
C ASN A 23 -9.42 0.68 -3.60
N VAL A 24 -8.28 1.37 -3.65
CA VAL A 24 -7.08 0.94 -2.95
C VAL A 24 -7.33 0.87 -1.45
N ALA A 25 -7.97 1.89 -0.88
CA ALA A 25 -8.34 1.88 0.54
C ALA A 25 -9.36 0.77 0.84
N ALA A 26 -10.43 0.67 0.04
CA ALA A 26 -11.46 -0.35 0.24
C ALA A 26 -10.89 -1.79 0.23
N VAL A 27 -10.00 -2.10 -0.72
CA VAL A 27 -9.38 -3.44 -0.81
C VAL A 27 -8.39 -3.67 0.33
N ALA A 28 -7.57 -2.67 0.68
CA ALA A 28 -6.59 -2.81 1.75
C ALA A 28 -7.26 -3.02 3.11
N THR A 29 -8.32 -2.28 3.41
CA THR A 29 -9.13 -2.46 4.61
C THR A 29 -9.82 -3.82 4.62
N LEU A 30 -10.46 -4.23 3.52
CA LEU A 30 -11.13 -5.54 3.41
C LEU A 30 -10.17 -6.71 3.72
N MET A 31 -8.89 -6.57 3.36
CA MET A 31 -7.87 -7.59 3.55
C MET A 31 -7.10 -7.45 4.88
N ASN A 32 -7.48 -6.51 5.77
CA ASN A 32 -6.76 -6.16 7.00
C ASN A 32 -5.25 -5.94 6.78
N LEU A 33 -4.90 -5.19 5.73
CA LEU A 33 -3.52 -4.84 5.45
C LEU A 33 -3.03 -3.80 6.46
N SER A 34 -1.75 -3.88 6.83
CA SER A 34 -1.17 -2.93 7.80
C SER A 34 -0.92 -1.55 7.22
N ALA A 35 -0.68 -1.44 5.90
CA ALA A 35 -0.48 -0.17 5.22
C ALA A 35 -0.53 -0.31 3.69
N VAL A 36 -0.70 0.82 3.02
CA VAL A 36 -0.48 0.97 1.58
C VAL A 36 0.66 1.94 1.29
N ILE A 37 1.52 1.59 0.34
CA ILE A 37 2.58 2.47 -0.16
C ILE A 37 2.33 2.78 -1.65
N ILE A 38 2.07 4.05 -1.94
CA ILE A 38 1.96 4.57 -3.32
C ILE A 38 3.35 4.85 -3.86
N SER A 39 3.75 4.10 -4.88
CA SER A 39 5.07 4.15 -5.51
C SER A 39 5.07 4.93 -6.83
N GLY A 40 6.26 5.35 -7.25
CA GLY A 40 6.50 6.04 -8.52
C GLY A 40 6.16 7.54 -8.49
N GLY A 41 6.25 8.19 -7.33
CA GLY A 41 6.03 9.63 -7.18
C GLY A 41 4.58 10.08 -7.40
N LYS A 42 3.65 9.14 -7.45
CA LYS A 42 2.23 9.44 -7.65
C LYS A 42 1.59 9.91 -6.37
N ARG A 43 0.62 10.82 -6.48
CA ARG A 43 -0.17 11.33 -5.37
C ARG A 43 -1.49 10.57 -5.27
N PRO A 44 -1.88 10.06 -4.09
CA PRO A 44 -3.21 9.50 -3.88
C PRO A 44 -4.28 10.58 -4.13
N CYS A 45 -5.44 10.18 -4.64
CA CYS A 45 -6.59 11.08 -4.74
C CYS A 45 -7.16 11.38 -3.34
N GLN A 46 -7.89 12.47 -3.20
CA GLN A 46 -8.46 12.88 -1.92
C GLN A 46 -9.41 11.81 -1.37
N GLU A 47 -10.21 11.18 -2.23
CA GLU A 47 -11.16 10.13 -1.87
C GLU A 47 -10.46 8.87 -1.30
N LEU A 48 -9.23 8.58 -1.75
CA LEU A 48 -8.42 7.52 -1.15
C LEU A 48 -8.01 7.91 0.27
N LEU A 49 -7.53 9.14 0.46
CA LEU A 49 -7.07 9.63 1.77
C LEU A 49 -8.22 9.72 2.78
N ASP A 50 -9.37 10.25 2.38
CA ASP A 50 -10.55 10.37 3.22
C ASP A 50 -11.00 8.99 3.71
N ARG A 51 -11.16 8.05 2.78
CA ARG A 51 -11.57 6.69 3.11
C ARG A 51 -10.52 5.94 3.92
N ALA A 52 -9.23 6.13 3.63
CA ALA A 52 -8.17 5.55 4.44
C ALA A 52 -8.19 6.10 5.87
N GLY A 53 -8.50 7.39 6.04
CA GLY A 53 -8.67 8.02 7.35
C GLY A 53 -9.85 7.46 8.13
N GLU A 54 -11.01 7.29 7.49
CA GLU A 54 -12.22 6.69 8.09
C GLU A 54 -11.96 5.26 8.60
N GLU A 55 -11.19 4.47 7.84
CA GLU A 55 -10.91 3.06 8.12
C GLU A 55 -9.63 2.86 8.97
N GLY A 56 -8.93 3.93 9.34
CA GLY A 56 -7.68 3.86 10.10
C GLY A 56 -6.51 3.21 9.35
N LEU A 57 -6.53 3.22 8.02
CA LEU A 57 -5.51 2.63 7.15
C LEU A 57 -4.34 3.62 6.90
N PRO A 58 -3.09 3.29 7.29
CA PRO A 58 -1.93 4.11 6.94
C PRO A 58 -1.63 4.11 5.44
N VAL A 59 -1.45 5.30 4.86
CA VAL A 59 -1.07 5.50 3.46
C VAL A 59 0.23 6.29 3.38
N PHE A 60 1.23 5.70 2.72
CA PHE A 60 2.53 6.33 2.48
C PHE A 60 2.73 6.59 0.98
N THR A 61 3.63 7.51 0.65
CA THR A 61 4.02 7.78 -0.74
C THR A 61 5.53 7.78 -0.87
N THR A 62 6.05 7.38 -2.03
CA THR A 62 7.48 7.40 -2.33
C THR A 62 7.73 7.72 -3.80
N GLY A 63 8.84 8.40 -4.07
CA GLY A 63 9.34 8.65 -5.43
C GLY A 63 9.87 7.38 -6.13
N HIS A 64 10.23 6.35 -5.36
CA HIS A 64 10.78 5.09 -5.88
C HIS A 64 9.74 4.24 -6.59
N CYS A 65 10.14 3.47 -7.60
CA CYS A 65 9.24 2.51 -8.24
C CYS A 65 8.93 1.33 -7.30
N SER A 66 7.94 0.50 -7.64
CA SER A 66 7.53 -0.61 -6.76
C SER A 66 8.66 -1.61 -6.50
N PHE A 67 9.51 -1.89 -7.51
CA PHE A 67 10.65 -2.78 -7.37
C PHE A 67 11.70 -2.24 -6.38
N GLU A 68 12.11 -0.98 -6.54
CA GLU A 68 13.04 -0.33 -5.63
C GLU A 68 12.48 -0.22 -4.20
N THR A 69 11.19 0.11 -4.08
CA THR A 69 10.50 0.19 -2.79
C THR A 69 10.54 -1.15 -2.07
N ALA A 70 10.20 -2.24 -2.77
CA ALA A 70 10.25 -3.59 -2.23
C ALA A 70 11.68 -3.99 -1.82
N GLY A 71 12.66 -3.73 -2.68
CA GLY A 71 14.07 -4.04 -2.39
C GLY A 71 14.62 -3.28 -1.18
N ARG A 72 14.26 -2.00 -1.04
CA ARG A 72 14.64 -1.19 0.14
C ARG A 72 14.00 -1.73 1.42
N LEU A 73 12.71 -2.04 1.40
CA LEU A 73 12.02 -2.62 2.55
C LEU A 73 12.62 -3.98 2.93
N TYR A 74 12.90 -4.84 1.94
CA TYR A 74 13.56 -6.12 2.17
C TYR A 74 14.93 -5.95 2.84
N ASN A 75 15.76 -5.02 2.35
CA ASN A 75 17.08 -4.75 2.93
C ASN A 75 17.00 -4.14 4.34
N LEU A 76 16.01 -3.29 4.60
CA LEU A 76 15.80 -2.70 5.94
C LEU A 76 15.32 -3.75 6.95
N LEU A 77 14.38 -4.61 6.56
CA LEU A 77 13.80 -5.63 7.44
C LEU A 77 14.67 -6.89 7.57
N GLY A 78 15.48 -7.18 6.56
CA GLY A 78 16.42 -8.32 6.53
C GLY A 78 17.70 -8.07 7.33
N GLN A 79 17.96 -6.83 7.73
CA GLN A 79 18.97 -6.52 8.74
C GLN A 79 18.44 -7.02 10.09
N LYS A 80 18.85 -8.24 10.47
CA LYS A 80 18.74 -8.68 11.87
C LYS A 80 19.44 -7.64 12.74
N ALA A 81 18.71 -7.11 13.72
CA ALA A 81 19.31 -6.42 14.86
C ALA A 81 20.27 -7.35 15.60
#